data_AF-A0A1Y3NB01-F1
#
_entry.id   AF-A0A1Y3NB01-F1
#
_cell.length_a   1.000
_cell.length_b   1.000
_cell.length_c   1.000
_cell.angle_alpha   90.00
_cell.angle_beta   90.00
_cell.angle_gamma   90.00
#
_symmetry.space_group_name_H-M   'P 1'
#
loop_
_entity.id
_entity.type
_entity.pdbx_description
1 polymer ?
#
loop_
_entity_poly.entity_id
_entity_poly.type
_entity_poly.pdbx_seq_one_letter_code
_entity_poly.pdbx_strand_id
1 'polypeptide(L)'
;MNSTTIAKRPLRFESGTCDSKAYDTFLDGLFTKIQDAFFYVNVLQFAIVTLMYLNIGKGRYWKLLFYAATAGFVGCLIENGTVAYICRKEDEYNFDKYKTVIPFFITEFCWVVEEYTIPFLNLTKMKVFSKGKLAKLIDYVILGLFPVFVACRFYIGYNRMTHGVLATKETKYGHNYKNPEVSTYQTKSIVKNYTNVKSPSSQSTYYDSSSPSQNFGFLYQSKEYSDMVTPKY
;
A
#
# COMPACT_ATOMS: atom_id res chain seq x y z
N MET A 1 5.94 33.97 -36.82
CA MET A 1 5.06 33.12 -35.98
C MET A 1 5.80 31.81 -35.74
N ASN A 2 6.47 31.68 -34.60
CA ASN A 2 7.15 30.44 -34.23
C ASN A 2 6.14 29.49 -33.62
N SER A 3 5.64 28.54 -34.42
CA SER A 3 4.99 27.34 -33.89
C SER A 3 6.04 26.53 -33.14
N THR A 4 6.17 26.77 -31.84
CA THR A 4 6.78 25.80 -30.93
C THR A 4 5.92 24.55 -30.98
N THR A 5 6.35 23.56 -31.77
CA THR A 5 5.87 22.18 -31.65
C THR A 5 6.15 21.73 -30.23
N ILE A 6 5.13 21.79 -29.38
CA ILE A 6 5.19 21.28 -28.01
C ILE A 6 5.43 19.78 -28.14
N ALA A 7 6.67 19.35 -27.92
CA ALA A 7 7.01 17.94 -27.87
C ALA A 7 6.10 17.27 -26.83
N LYS A 8 5.25 16.35 -27.30
CA LYS A 8 4.23 15.69 -26.49
C LYS A 8 4.92 14.86 -25.40
N ARG A 9 4.76 15.21 -24.13
CA ARG A 9 5.43 14.53 -23.01
C ARG A 9 4.92 13.08 -22.88
N PRO A 10 5.75 12.10 -22.46
CA PRO A 10 5.30 10.71 -22.38
C PRO A 10 4.21 10.49 -21.33
N LEU A 11 3.35 9.48 -21.58
CA LEU A 11 2.17 9.15 -20.77
C LEU A 11 2.50 8.93 -19.27
N ARG A 12 3.72 8.46 -18.95
CA ARG A 12 4.20 8.30 -17.56
C ARG A 12 4.25 9.60 -16.74
N PHE A 13 4.45 10.74 -17.39
CA PHE A 13 4.41 12.03 -16.72
C PHE A 13 2.99 12.61 -16.66
N GLU A 14 2.14 12.31 -17.65
CA GLU A 14 0.74 12.76 -17.65
C GLU A 14 -0.14 11.96 -16.67
N SER A 15 0.22 10.70 -16.42
CA SER A 15 -0.48 9.81 -15.48
C SER A 15 -0.18 10.10 -14.01
N GLY A 16 0.88 10.85 -13.71
CA GLY A 16 1.40 11.02 -12.35
C GLY A 16 2.28 9.87 -11.85
N THR A 17 2.77 9.01 -12.76
CA THR A 17 3.75 7.95 -12.42
C THR A 17 5.12 8.56 -12.11
N CYS A 18 5.54 9.49 -12.97
CA CYS A 18 6.69 10.34 -12.74
C CYS A 18 6.24 11.69 -12.20
N ASP A 19 7.00 12.25 -11.25
CA ASP A 19 6.78 13.60 -10.77
C ASP A 19 6.96 14.63 -11.91
N SER A 20 6.47 15.85 -11.69
CA SER A 20 6.53 16.93 -12.70
C SER A 20 7.95 17.25 -13.18
N LYS A 21 8.97 16.90 -12.37
CA LYS A 21 10.40 16.99 -12.65
C LYS A 21 10.98 15.58 -12.73
N ALA A 22 11.68 15.29 -13.83
CA ALA A 22 12.45 14.05 -13.98
C ALA A 22 13.70 14.08 -13.09
N TYR A 23 14.17 12.90 -12.67
CA TYR A 23 15.32 12.75 -11.77
C TYR A 23 16.64 12.91 -12.52
N ASP A 24 17.61 13.55 -11.86
CA ASP A 24 18.95 13.73 -12.41
C ASP A 24 19.71 12.40 -12.49
N THR A 25 19.58 11.58 -11.46
CA THR A 25 20.18 10.25 -11.38
C THR A 25 19.20 9.23 -10.81
N PHE A 26 19.50 7.95 -10.99
CA PHE A 26 18.71 6.88 -10.39
C PHE A 26 18.63 6.99 -8.86
N LEU A 27 19.76 7.31 -8.20
CA LEU A 27 19.81 7.42 -6.74
C LEU A 27 18.99 8.60 -6.22
N ASP A 28 19.01 9.73 -6.92
CA ASP A 28 18.18 10.89 -6.61
C ASP A 28 16.68 10.54 -6.66
N GLY A 29 16.26 9.83 -7.73
CA GLY A 29 14.90 9.30 -7.85
C GLY A 29 14.55 8.30 -6.76
N LEU A 30 15.47 7.39 -6.42
CA LEU A 30 15.26 6.38 -5.40
C LEU A 30 15.08 7.02 -4.03
N PHE A 31 15.94 7.97 -3.63
CA PHE A 31 15.80 8.67 -2.36
C PHE A 31 14.54 9.53 -2.29
N THR A 32 14.15 10.17 -3.40
CA THR A 32 12.89 10.91 -3.48
C THR A 32 11.69 9.97 -3.26
N LYS A 33 11.69 8.77 -3.87
CA LYS A 33 10.60 7.80 -3.67
C LYS A 33 10.64 7.11 -2.31
N ILE A 34 11.80 6.95 -1.69
CA ILE A 34 11.92 6.44 -0.31
C ILE A 34 11.23 7.39 0.71
N GLN A 35 11.14 8.69 0.40
CA GLN A 35 10.41 9.65 1.24
C GLN A 35 8.89 9.56 1.10
N ASP A 36 8.36 8.72 0.20
CA ASP A 36 6.93 8.48 0.08
C ASP A 36 6.40 7.82 1.36
N ALA A 37 5.28 8.33 1.87
CA ALA A 37 4.61 7.81 3.06
C ALA A 37 4.30 6.31 2.91
N PHE A 38 3.96 5.88 1.70
CA PHE A 38 3.63 4.48 1.44
C PHE A 38 4.84 3.55 1.58
N PHE A 39 6.02 3.98 1.11
CA PHE A 39 7.26 3.24 1.31
C PHE A 39 7.62 3.17 2.79
N TYR A 40 7.53 4.30 3.50
CA TYR A 40 7.86 4.39 4.92
C TYR A 40 6.99 3.47 5.78
N VAL A 41 5.69 3.37 5.50
CA VAL A 41 4.77 2.46 6.20
C VAL A 41 5.20 1.01 6.02
N ASN A 42 5.57 0.60 4.81
CA ASN A 42 6.01 -0.78 4.52
C ASN A 42 7.32 -1.13 5.23
N VAL A 43 8.28 -0.18 5.28
CA VAL A 43 9.52 -0.35 6.03
C VAL A 43 9.26 -0.51 7.52
N LEU A 44 8.43 0.36 8.10
CA LEU A 44 8.08 0.28 9.52
C LEU A 44 7.34 -1.02 9.85
N GLN A 45 6.39 -1.43 9.01
CA GLN A 45 5.66 -2.68 9.18
C GLN A 45 6.61 -3.88 9.14
N PHE A 46 7.55 -3.90 8.19
CA PHE A 46 8.59 -4.94 8.13
C PHE A 46 9.45 -4.94 9.39
N ALA A 47 9.94 -3.79 9.85
CA ALA A 47 10.79 -3.70 11.04
C ALA A 47 10.06 -4.19 12.31
N ILE A 48 8.83 -3.72 12.54
CA ILE A 48 8.03 -4.10 13.71
C ILE A 48 7.67 -5.58 13.68
N VAL A 49 7.20 -6.10 12.55
CA VAL A 49 6.81 -7.52 12.44
C VAL A 49 8.04 -8.42 12.56
N THR A 50 9.19 -8.03 12.01
CA THR A 50 10.46 -8.75 12.19
C THR A 50 10.86 -8.80 13.65
N LEU A 51 10.79 -7.67 14.37
CA LEU A 51 11.10 -7.61 15.79
C LEU A 51 10.16 -8.54 16.59
N MET A 52 8.86 -8.52 16.31
CA MET A 52 7.89 -9.40 16.97
C MET A 52 8.14 -10.87 16.63
N TYR A 53 8.48 -11.19 15.38
CA TYR A 53 8.78 -12.55 14.93
C TYR A 53 10.00 -13.15 15.62
N LEU A 54 11.04 -12.34 15.86
CA LEU A 54 12.26 -12.76 16.56
C LEU A 54 12.04 -12.93 18.08
N ASN A 55 11.22 -12.08 18.70
CA ASN A 55 11.07 -12.06 20.17
C ASN A 55 9.90 -12.91 20.71
N ILE A 56 8.72 -12.87 20.08
CA ILE A 56 7.51 -13.56 20.60
C ILE A 56 7.48 -15.04 20.19
N GLY A 57 8.14 -15.39 19.08
CA GLY A 57 8.34 -16.77 18.64
C GLY A 57 7.68 -17.13 17.32
N LYS A 58 7.98 -18.34 16.83
CA LYS A 58 7.73 -18.79 15.45
C LYS A 58 6.34 -19.40 15.23
N GLY A 59 5.32 -18.89 15.92
CA GLY A 59 3.93 -19.34 15.75
C GLY A 59 3.46 -19.21 14.30
N ARG A 60 2.49 -20.04 13.88
CA ARG A 60 1.94 -20.00 12.50
C ARG A 60 1.44 -18.61 12.12
N TYR A 61 0.85 -17.90 13.08
CA TYR A 61 0.38 -16.53 12.94
C TYR A 61 1.50 -15.54 12.60
N TRP A 62 2.55 -15.53 13.42
CA TRP A 62 3.70 -14.63 13.24
C TRP A 62 4.48 -14.93 11.96
N LYS A 63 4.58 -16.22 11.55
CA LYS A 63 5.16 -16.60 10.26
C LYS A 63 4.42 -15.96 9.09
N LEU A 64 3.09 -16.02 9.10
CA LEU A 64 2.27 -15.48 8.02
C LEU A 64 2.40 -13.95 7.94
N LEU A 65 2.32 -13.26 9.07
CA LEU A 65 2.55 -11.81 9.15
C LEU A 65 3.95 -11.42 8.65
N PHE A 66 4.97 -12.19 9.02
CA PHE A 66 6.34 -11.94 8.59
C PHE A 66 6.50 -12.07 7.07
N TYR A 67 5.92 -13.11 6.46
CA TYR A 67 5.92 -13.25 5.00
C TYR A 67 5.18 -12.11 4.30
N ALA A 68 4.04 -11.68 4.84
CA ALA A 68 3.27 -10.55 4.29
C ALA A 68 4.08 -9.24 4.34
N ALA A 69 4.66 -8.92 5.50
CA ALA A 69 5.46 -7.72 5.68
C ALA A 69 6.75 -7.74 4.82
N THR A 70 7.37 -8.91 4.67
CA THR A 70 8.54 -9.08 3.78
C THR A 70 8.13 -8.89 2.31
N ALA A 71 7.00 -9.46 1.89
CA ALA A 71 6.49 -9.29 0.53
C ALA A 71 6.16 -7.82 0.22
N GLY A 72 5.47 -7.11 1.12
CA GLY A 72 5.16 -5.69 0.97
C GLY A 72 6.40 -4.81 0.88
N PHE A 73 7.40 -5.06 1.74
CA PHE A 73 8.69 -4.36 1.67
C PHE A 73 9.42 -4.60 0.33
N VAL A 74 9.52 -5.85 -0.12
CA VAL A 74 10.14 -6.19 -1.41
C VAL A 74 9.37 -5.59 -2.59
N GLY A 75 8.04 -5.66 -2.56
CA GLY A 75 7.17 -5.04 -3.56
C GLY A 75 7.41 -3.54 -3.65
N CYS A 76 7.41 -2.84 -2.50
CA CYS A 76 7.72 -1.42 -2.42
C CYS A 76 9.10 -1.07 -2.99
N LEU A 77 10.14 -1.86 -2.70
CA LEU A 77 11.47 -1.64 -3.24
C LEU A 77 11.51 -1.78 -4.77
N ILE A 78 10.90 -2.85 -5.30
CA ILE A 78 10.84 -3.09 -6.74
C ILE A 78 10.06 -1.97 -7.44
N GLU A 79 8.91 -1.59 -6.90
CA GLU A 79 8.04 -0.56 -7.49
C GLU A 79 8.72 0.81 -7.51
N ASN A 80 9.19 1.29 -6.34
CA ASN A 80 9.84 2.60 -6.24
C ASN A 80 11.18 2.63 -6.98
N GLY A 81 11.95 1.55 -6.95
CA GLY A 81 13.18 1.42 -7.74
C GLY A 81 12.90 1.46 -9.24
N THR A 82 11.83 0.81 -9.69
CA THR A 82 11.42 0.85 -11.11
C THR A 82 11.01 2.25 -11.53
N VAL A 83 10.24 2.97 -10.69
CA VAL A 83 9.84 4.35 -10.97
C VAL A 83 11.07 5.27 -11.03
N ALA A 84 11.99 5.16 -10.07
CA ALA A 84 13.24 5.91 -10.07
C ALA A 84 14.08 5.64 -11.34
N TYR A 85 14.04 4.41 -11.87
CA TYR A 85 14.76 4.03 -13.07
C TYR A 85 14.13 4.58 -14.36
N ILE A 86 12.79 4.55 -14.48
CA ILE A 86 12.09 5.00 -15.71
C ILE A 86 11.86 6.51 -15.77
N CYS A 87 11.96 7.23 -14.65
CA CYS A 87 11.67 8.67 -14.56
C CYS A 87 12.93 9.56 -14.61
N ARG A 88 14.01 9.10 -15.26
CA ARG A 88 15.27 9.86 -15.41
C ARG A 88 15.20 10.91 -16.53
N LYS A 89 15.91 12.02 -16.39
CA LYS A 89 15.96 13.11 -17.40
C LYS A 89 16.46 12.64 -18.77
N GLU A 90 17.46 11.77 -18.80
CA GLU A 90 17.99 11.16 -20.04
C GLU A 90 16.92 10.44 -20.87
N ASP A 91 15.88 9.96 -20.19
CA ASP A 91 14.82 9.16 -20.77
C ASP A 91 13.53 9.97 -20.99
N GLU A 92 13.51 11.27 -20.69
CA GLU A 92 12.30 12.12 -20.80
C GLU A 92 11.74 12.14 -22.23
N TYR A 93 12.61 12.12 -23.25
CA TYR A 93 12.24 12.16 -24.67
C TYR A 93 12.31 10.80 -25.37
N ASN A 94 12.69 9.73 -24.65
CA ASN A 94 12.81 8.38 -25.21
C ASN A 94 11.52 7.57 -24.94
N PHE A 95 10.58 7.66 -25.88
CA PHE A 95 9.26 7.00 -25.80
C PHE A 95 9.34 5.48 -26.00
N ASP A 96 10.21 5.02 -26.90
CA ASP A 96 10.23 3.60 -27.30
C ASP A 96 11.01 2.69 -26.33
N LYS A 97 11.83 3.27 -25.46
CA LYS A 97 12.75 2.51 -24.59
C LYS A 97 12.02 1.73 -23.49
N TYR A 98 10.83 2.16 -23.07
CA TYR A 98 10.12 1.61 -21.91
C TYR A 98 8.65 1.27 -22.20
N LYS A 99 8.37 0.65 -23.36
CA LYS A 99 7.01 0.17 -23.68
C LYS A 99 6.53 -0.93 -22.74
N THR A 100 7.44 -1.74 -22.20
CA THR A 100 7.12 -2.86 -21.32
C THR A 100 7.95 -2.76 -20.05
N VAL A 101 7.27 -2.66 -18.90
CA VAL A 101 7.92 -2.54 -17.59
C VAL A 101 7.58 -3.78 -16.75
N ILE A 102 8.33 -4.86 -16.99
CA ILE A 102 8.16 -6.16 -16.33
C ILE A 102 8.14 -6.07 -14.79
N PRO A 103 8.96 -5.24 -14.13
CA PRO A 103 8.97 -5.16 -12.67
C PRO A 103 7.60 -4.89 -12.04
N PHE A 104 6.73 -4.08 -12.68
CA PHE A 104 5.39 -3.83 -12.15
C PHE A 104 4.53 -5.09 -12.06
N PHE A 105 4.71 -6.05 -12.97
CA PHE A 105 4.02 -7.33 -12.91
C PHE A 105 4.52 -8.20 -11.75
N ILE A 106 5.83 -8.19 -11.50
CA ILE A 106 6.43 -8.91 -10.36
C ILE A 106 5.92 -8.31 -9.05
N THR A 107 5.78 -6.98 -8.97
CA THR A 107 5.25 -6.32 -7.77
C THR A 107 3.83 -6.78 -7.44
N GLU A 108 2.96 -7.04 -8.42
CA GLU A 108 1.61 -7.56 -8.13
C GLU A 108 1.64 -8.91 -7.40
N PHE A 109 2.63 -9.76 -7.66
CA PHE A 109 2.77 -11.00 -6.89
C PHE A 109 3.03 -10.72 -5.40
N CYS A 110 3.89 -9.74 -5.11
CA CYS A 110 4.13 -9.27 -3.74
C CYS A 110 2.86 -8.70 -3.10
N TRP A 111 2.12 -7.86 -3.84
CA TRP A 111 0.85 -7.28 -3.35
C TRP A 111 -0.22 -8.33 -3.07
N VAL A 112 -0.32 -9.38 -3.89
CA VAL A 112 -1.24 -10.50 -3.65
C VAL A 112 -0.92 -11.20 -2.34
N VAL A 113 0.36 -11.47 -2.05
CA VAL A 113 0.76 -12.10 -0.78
C VAL A 113 0.44 -11.20 0.41
N GLU A 114 0.72 -9.91 0.30
CA GLU A 114 0.46 -8.94 1.38
C GLU A 114 -1.04 -8.80 1.69
N GLU A 115 -1.87 -8.56 0.68
CA GLU A 115 -3.29 -8.29 0.89
C GLU A 115 -4.08 -9.54 1.26
N TYR A 116 -3.77 -10.68 0.64
CA TYR A 116 -4.47 -11.93 0.92
C TYR A 116 -4.17 -12.49 2.32
N THR A 117 -3.08 -12.02 2.94
CA THR A 117 -2.78 -12.32 4.34
C THR A 117 -3.88 -11.81 5.27
N ILE A 118 -4.56 -10.70 4.97
CA ILE A 118 -5.62 -10.13 5.84
C ILE A 118 -6.82 -11.11 5.97
N PRO A 119 -7.48 -11.57 4.90
CA PRO A 119 -8.52 -12.60 4.97
C PRO A 119 -8.04 -13.89 5.65
N PHE A 120 -6.81 -14.32 5.39
CA PHE A 120 -6.26 -15.55 5.96
C PHE A 120 -6.04 -15.46 7.48
N LEU A 121 -5.59 -14.31 7.97
CA LEU A 121 -5.48 -14.05 9.41
C LEU A 121 -6.85 -14.05 10.06
N ASN A 122 -7.86 -13.48 9.40
CA ASN A 122 -9.23 -13.47 9.88
C ASN A 122 -9.81 -14.90 9.98
N LEU A 123 -9.56 -15.74 8.97
CA LEU A 123 -9.90 -17.17 9.01
C LEU A 123 -9.26 -17.90 10.18
N THR A 124 -7.97 -17.65 10.40
CA THR A 124 -7.23 -18.30 11.49
C THR A 124 -7.87 -17.96 12.84
N LYS A 125 -8.31 -16.71 13.04
CA LYS A 125 -9.04 -16.31 14.25
C LYS A 125 -10.37 -17.03 14.37
N MET A 126 -11.20 -17.02 13.31
CA MET A 126 -12.51 -17.67 13.35
C MET A 126 -12.43 -19.19 13.56
N LYS A 127 -11.38 -19.85 13.04
CA LYS A 127 -11.18 -21.29 13.19
C LYS A 127 -10.90 -21.72 14.64
N VAL A 128 -10.33 -20.83 15.44
CA VAL A 128 -10.09 -21.07 16.87
C VAL A 128 -11.41 -20.97 17.66
N PHE A 129 -12.29 -20.04 17.28
CA PHE A 129 -13.56 -19.80 18.00
C PHE A 129 -14.74 -20.66 17.51
N SER A 130 -14.76 -21.04 16.23
CA SER A 130 -15.90 -21.75 15.63
C SER A 130 -15.60 -23.23 15.43
N LYS A 131 -16.20 -24.08 16.27
CA LYS A 131 -16.28 -25.53 16.03
C LYS A 131 -17.59 -25.84 15.31
N GLY A 132 -17.56 -26.20 14.03
CA GLY A 132 -18.78 -26.63 13.33
C GLY A 132 -18.75 -26.56 11.80
N LYS A 133 -19.93 -26.79 11.20
CA LYS A 133 -20.15 -26.77 9.75
C LYS A 133 -19.94 -25.36 9.14
N LEU A 134 -20.17 -24.30 9.91
CA LEU A 134 -20.03 -22.91 9.46
C LEU A 134 -18.58 -22.54 9.15
N ALA A 135 -17.61 -22.99 9.97
CA ALA A 135 -16.18 -22.76 9.72
C ALA A 135 -15.74 -23.36 8.37
N LYS A 136 -16.23 -24.57 8.04
CA LYS A 136 -15.95 -25.22 6.75
C LYS A 136 -16.52 -24.44 5.57
N LEU A 137 -17.74 -23.89 5.71
CA LEU A 137 -18.35 -23.06 4.67
C LEU A 137 -17.53 -21.80 4.39
N ILE A 138 -17.11 -21.09 5.44
CA ILE A 138 -16.30 -19.87 5.31
C ILE A 138 -14.93 -20.19 4.68
N ASP A 139 -14.28 -21.29 5.09
CA ASP A 139 -13.02 -21.76 4.49
C ASP A 139 -13.20 -21.99 2.96
N TYR A 140 -14.30 -22.61 2.52
CA TYR A 140 -14.58 -22.79 1.10
C TYR A 140 -14.86 -21.50 0.35
N VAL A 141 -15.61 -20.56 0.94
CA VAL A 141 -15.91 -19.26 0.31
C VAL A 141 -14.62 -18.48 0.07
N ILE A 142 -13.72 -18.42 1.06
CA ILE A 142 -12.47 -17.68 0.92
C ILE A 142 -11.51 -18.38 -0.05
N LEU A 143 -11.45 -19.72 -0.02
CA LEU A 143 -10.68 -20.48 -1.01
C LEU A 143 -11.19 -20.26 -2.44
N GLY A 144 -12.52 -20.12 -2.62
CA GLY A 144 -13.13 -19.79 -3.90
C GLY A 144 -12.94 -18.33 -4.34
N LEU A 145 -12.88 -17.38 -3.40
CA LEU A 145 -12.65 -15.96 -3.70
C LEU A 145 -11.19 -15.69 -4.07
N PHE A 146 -10.24 -16.48 -3.56
CA PHE A 146 -8.81 -16.35 -3.86
C PHE A 146 -8.45 -16.33 -5.35
N PRO A 147 -8.83 -17.32 -6.18
CA PRO A 147 -8.48 -17.31 -7.60
C PRO A 147 -9.07 -16.10 -8.34
N VAL A 148 -10.27 -15.65 -7.95
CA VAL A 148 -10.89 -14.44 -8.52
C VAL A 148 -10.07 -13.19 -8.16
N PHE A 149 -9.68 -13.05 -6.90
CA PHE A 149 -8.83 -11.95 -6.44
C PHE A 149 -7.47 -11.91 -7.16
N VAL A 150 -6.81 -13.07 -7.28
CA VAL A 150 -5.52 -13.21 -7.97
C VAL A 150 -5.63 -12.87 -9.45
N ALA A 151 -6.68 -13.34 -10.14
CA ALA A 151 -6.90 -13.04 -11.55
C ALA A 151 -7.10 -11.53 -11.79
N CYS A 152 -7.91 -10.88 -10.96
CA CYS A 152 -8.10 -9.43 -11.02
C CYS A 152 -6.79 -8.66 -10.79
N ARG A 153 -5.99 -9.08 -9.81
CA ARG A 153 -4.70 -8.47 -9.50
C ARG A 153 -3.70 -8.59 -10.63
N PHE A 154 -3.55 -9.79 -11.21
CA PHE A 154 -2.67 -9.96 -12.36
C PHE A 154 -3.16 -9.24 -13.61
N TYR A 155 -4.46 -9.11 -13.81
CA TYR A 155 -5.01 -8.29 -14.90
C TYR A 155 -4.60 -6.81 -14.75
N ILE A 156 -4.69 -6.26 -13.53
CA ILE A 156 -4.21 -4.90 -13.24
C ILE A 156 -2.69 -4.80 -13.49
N GLY A 157 -1.90 -5.77 -13.02
CA GLY A 157 -0.46 -5.83 -13.27
C GLY A 157 -0.09 -5.87 -14.74
N TYR A 158 -0.82 -6.64 -15.53
CA TYR A 158 -0.62 -6.72 -16.99
C TYR A 158 -0.87 -5.36 -17.65
N ASN A 159 -1.93 -4.66 -17.26
CA ASN A 159 -2.20 -3.31 -17.76
C ASN A 159 -1.10 -2.31 -17.34
N ARG A 160 -0.62 -2.38 -16.09
CA ARG A 160 0.50 -1.53 -15.60
C ARG A 160 1.81 -1.82 -16.34
N MET A 161 2.10 -3.09 -16.63
CA MET A 161 3.29 -3.52 -17.36
C MET A 161 3.28 -3.04 -18.82
N THR A 162 2.13 -3.14 -19.50
CA THR A 162 1.98 -2.79 -20.92
C THR A 162 1.90 -1.29 -21.17
N HIS A 163 1.37 -0.52 -20.21
CA HIS A 163 1.30 0.93 -20.33
C HIS A 163 2.48 1.64 -19.67
N GLY A 164 3.24 0.95 -18.81
CA GLY A 164 4.38 1.51 -18.08
C GLY A 164 4.01 2.63 -17.10
N VAL A 165 2.76 2.64 -16.62
CA VAL A 165 2.22 3.66 -15.71
C VAL A 165 1.68 3.02 -14.43
N LEU A 166 1.85 3.72 -13.31
CA LEU A 166 1.30 3.35 -12.00
C LEU A 166 -0.22 3.53 -11.97
N ALA A 167 -0.72 4.60 -12.62
CA ALA A 167 -2.14 4.93 -12.65
C ALA A 167 -2.56 5.35 -14.06
N THR A 168 -3.50 4.62 -14.67
CA THR A 168 -4.12 5.01 -15.93
C THR A 168 -5.39 5.82 -15.64
N LYS A 169 -5.88 6.65 -16.57
CA LYS A 169 -7.19 7.33 -16.41
C LYS A 169 -8.30 6.32 -16.09
N GLU A 170 -8.22 5.13 -16.66
CA GLU A 170 -9.12 4.00 -16.39
C GLU A 170 -9.02 3.46 -14.95
N THR A 171 -7.82 3.39 -14.35
CA THR A 171 -7.68 2.98 -12.94
C THR A 171 -8.11 4.08 -11.98
N LYS A 172 -8.04 5.35 -12.40
CA LYS A 172 -8.55 6.51 -11.65
C LYS A 172 -10.08 6.53 -11.55
N TYR A 173 -10.80 6.04 -12.56
CA TYR A 173 -12.26 5.88 -12.47
C TYR A 173 -12.67 4.78 -11.47
N GLY A 174 -11.83 3.76 -11.24
CA GLY A 174 -12.06 2.72 -10.23
C GLY A 174 -11.76 3.13 -8.78
N HIS A 175 -10.92 4.15 -8.56
CA HIS A 175 -10.37 4.51 -7.23
C HIS A 175 -10.89 5.82 -6.60
N ASN A 176 -12.04 6.35 -7.03
CA ASN A 176 -12.68 7.63 -6.65
C ASN A 176 -12.31 8.82 -7.54
N TYR A 177 -13.24 9.16 -8.44
CA TYR A 177 -13.24 10.41 -9.18
C TYR A 177 -13.72 11.56 -8.29
N LYS A 178 -12.80 12.44 -7.85
CA LYS A 178 -13.12 13.81 -7.44
C LYS A 178 -12.19 14.79 -8.19
N ASN A 179 -12.82 15.85 -8.68
CA ASN A 179 -12.31 16.99 -9.44
C ASN A 179 -10.87 17.46 -9.08
N PRO A 180 -10.10 18.06 -10.01
CA PRO A 180 -8.74 18.52 -9.76
C PRO A 180 -8.66 19.86 -9.01
N GLU A 181 -9.75 20.32 -8.40
CA GLU A 181 -9.74 21.43 -7.45
C GLU A 181 -10.13 20.91 -6.06
N VAL A 182 -9.14 20.90 -5.17
CA VAL A 182 -9.32 20.75 -3.71
C VAL A 182 -9.84 19.38 -3.27
N SER A 183 -8.96 18.38 -3.27
CA SER A 183 -9.09 17.20 -2.40
C SER A 183 -8.40 17.48 -1.06
N THR A 184 -8.97 18.38 -0.27
CA THR A 184 -8.80 18.29 1.18
C THR A 184 -9.41 16.95 1.59
N TYR A 185 -8.61 16.09 2.22
CA TYR A 185 -9.11 14.91 2.92
C TYR A 185 -10.10 15.38 3.99
N GLN A 186 -11.38 15.51 3.64
CA GLN A 186 -12.45 15.45 4.62
C GLN A 186 -12.58 14.00 5.06
N THR A 187 -11.66 13.60 5.94
CA THR A 187 -12.01 12.70 7.02
C THR A 187 -13.18 13.37 7.73
N LYS A 188 -14.41 12.98 7.40
CA LYS A 188 -15.54 13.17 8.31
C LYS A 188 -15.24 12.29 9.52
N SER A 189 -14.36 12.76 10.39
CA SER A 189 -14.17 12.17 11.69
C SER A 189 -15.51 12.32 12.41
N ILE A 190 -16.00 11.20 12.92
CA ILE A 190 -17.16 11.11 13.82
C ILE A 190 -16.91 11.93 15.13
N VAL A 191 -15.70 12.49 15.28
CA VAL A 191 -15.23 13.26 16.44
C VAL A 191 -15.77 14.70 16.47
N LYS A 192 -16.36 15.22 15.38
CA LYS A 192 -16.91 16.60 15.38
C LYS A 192 -18.19 16.82 16.20
N ASN A 193 -18.71 15.81 16.90
CA ASN A 193 -19.95 15.93 17.68
C ASN A 193 -19.80 15.80 19.20
N TYR A 194 -18.58 15.92 19.75
CA TYR A 194 -18.35 15.82 21.20
C TYR A 194 -17.68 17.03 21.85
N THR A 195 -17.35 18.09 21.11
CA THR A 195 -16.65 19.26 21.68
C THR A 195 -17.54 20.49 21.90
N ASN A 196 -18.87 20.36 21.85
CA ASN A 196 -19.76 21.44 22.27
C ASN A 196 -19.99 21.42 23.80
N VAL A 197 -18.91 21.32 24.57
CA VAL A 197 -18.92 21.61 26.01
C VAL A 197 -18.28 22.97 26.20
N LYS A 198 -19.14 23.94 26.51
CA LYS A 198 -18.78 25.32 26.82
C LYS A 198 -17.96 25.33 28.13
N SER A 199 -16.68 25.68 28.05
CA SER A 199 -15.86 26.01 29.22
C SER A 199 -14.93 27.19 28.93
N PRO A 200 -14.64 28.03 29.93
CA PRO A 200 -14.26 29.43 29.73
C PRO A 200 -12.78 29.61 29.36
N SER A 201 -12.54 30.74 28.70
CA SER A 201 -11.28 31.44 28.44
C SER A 201 -10.06 31.02 29.28
N SER A 202 -8.95 30.67 28.61
CA SER A 202 -7.78 31.56 28.48
C SER A 202 -6.51 30.79 28.07
N GLN A 203 -5.74 31.46 27.20
CA GLN A 203 -4.29 31.39 27.00
C GLN A 203 -3.67 30.27 26.14
N SER A 204 -2.76 30.78 25.33
CA SER A 204 -2.04 30.21 24.20
C SER A 204 -0.82 29.41 24.61
N THR A 205 -0.54 28.34 23.87
CA THR A 205 0.83 28.03 23.41
C THR A 205 0.78 27.32 22.07
N TYR A 206 1.63 27.82 21.18
CA TYR A 206 1.79 27.47 19.79
C TYR A 206 2.80 26.32 19.67
N TYR A 207 2.38 25.17 19.14
CA TYR A 207 3.23 24.22 18.41
C TYR A 207 2.34 23.45 17.42
N ASP A 208 2.58 23.69 16.13
CA ASP A 208 1.96 22.98 15.02
C ASP A 208 2.96 21.94 14.50
N SER A 209 2.62 20.66 14.64
CA SER A 209 3.29 19.53 13.99
C SER A 209 2.25 18.47 13.64
N SER A 210 1.42 18.81 12.67
CA SER A 210 0.41 17.92 12.08
C SER A 210 1.06 16.77 11.28
N SER A 211 1.24 15.61 11.93
CA SER A 211 1.31 14.33 11.22
C SER A 211 -0.11 13.79 11.01
N PRO A 212 -0.51 13.41 9.78
CA PRO A 212 -1.81 12.78 9.56
C PRO A 212 -1.83 11.41 10.25
N SER A 213 -2.69 11.25 11.25
CA SER A 213 -3.00 9.94 11.82
C SER A 213 -3.83 9.14 10.81
N GLN A 214 -3.15 8.29 10.03
CA GLN A 214 -3.81 7.14 9.44
C GLN A 214 -4.15 6.20 10.59
N ASN A 215 -5.44 6.12 10.94
CA ASN A 215 -5.97 5.12 11.87
C ASN A 215 -5.79 3.73 11.24
N PHE A 216 -4.61 3.14 11.41
CA PHE A 216 -4.44 1.70 11.38
C PHE A 216 -5.12 1.14 12.62
N GLY A 217 -6.33 0.64 12.46
CA GLY A 217 -7.02 -0.18 13.45
C GLY A 217 -6.31 -1.51 13.63
N PHE A 218 -5.16 -1.49 14.30
CA PHE A 218 -4.50 -2.67 14.86
C PHE A 218 -4.35 -2.49 16.38
N LEU A 219 -5.48 -2.44 17.08
CA LEU A 219 -5.49 -2.72 18.52
C LEU A 219 -5.50 -4.24 18.69
N TYR A 220 -4.31 -4.83 18.80
CA TYR A 220 -4.18 -6.18 19.34
C TYR A 220 -4.50 -6.13 20.83
N GLN A 221 -5.62 -6.72 21.22
CA GLN A 221 -5.87 -7.08 22.60
C GLN A 221 -4.92 -8.23 22.96
N SER A 222 -3.77 -7.88 23.55
CA SER A 222 -2.64 -8.80 23.81
C SER A 222 -2.98 -9.96 24.75
N LYS A 223 -4.09 -9.87 25.50
CA LYS A 223 -4.42 -10.83 26.55
C LYS A 223 -4.97 -12.17 26.03
N GLU A 224 -5.55 -12.22 24.83
CA GLU A 224 -6.09 -13.47 24.24
C GLU A 224 -5.07 -14.26 23.41
N TYR A 225 -3.89 -13.70 23.12
CA TYR A 225 -2.88 -14.38 22.30
C TYR A 225 -1.98 -15.35 23.08
N SER A 226 -1.86 -15.19 24.40
CA SER A 226 -1.04 -16.09 25.23
C SER A 226 -1.58 -17.52 25.26
N ASP A 227 -2.91 -17.71 25.15
CA ASP A 227 -3.54 -19.03 25.20
C ASP A 227 -3.35 -19.85 23.90
N MET A 228 -2.86 -19.23 22.81
CA MET A 228 -2.57 -19.91 21.55
C MET A 228 -1.13 -20.47 21.45
N VAL A 229 -0.25 -20.16 22.43
CA VAL A 229 1.18 -20.50 22.36
C VAL A 229 1.54 -21.74 23.20
N THR A 230 0.69 -22.17 24.13
CA THR A 230 0.96 -23.36 24.94
C THR A 230 0.35 -24.63 24.32
N PRO A 231 1.15 -25.59 23.82
CA PRO A 231 0.66 -26.94 23.61
C PRO A 231 0.26 -27.52 24.97
N LYS A 232 -1.00 -27.92 25.11
CA LYS A 232 -1.43 -28.77 26.23
C LYS A 232 -0.77 -30.14 26.03
N TYR A 233 0.30 -30.39 26.77
CA TYR A 233 0.78 -31.73 27.08
C TYR A 233 -0.02 -32.28 28.26
#